data_AF-A0A7S0WAG2-F1
#
_entry.id   AF-A0A7S0WAG2-F1
#
_cell.length_a   1.000
_cell.length_b   1.000
_cell.length_c   1.000
_cell.angle_alpha   90.00
_cell.angle_beta   90.00
_cell.angle_gamma   90.00
#
_symmetry.space_group_name_H-M   'P 1'
#
loop_
_entity.id
_entity.type
_entity.pdbx_description
1 polymer ?
#
loop_
_entity_poly.entity_id
_entity_poly.type
_entity_poly.pdbx_seq_one_letter_code
_entity_poly.pdbx_strand_id
1 'polypeptide(L)'
;GTWYAPAHAQGCYFKSTDGHCNNWSFSSTRLNAHVALEAASRGGCVIVDATGSNVKRFPDALAKTVPIWADVFNRACAATMSPEDASAWMSPAKDGPFLPHWISDNEKNSIRARVDSFMASFEAVKYDVRPL
;
A
#
# COMPACT_ATOMS: atom_id res chain seq x y z
N GLY A 1 7.59 16.59 -7.07
CA GLY A 1 6.48 17.34 -6.45
C GLY A 1 6.79 17.87 -5.07
N THR A 2 8.07 17.97 -4.67
CA THR A 2 8.48 18.37 -3.30
C THR A 2 8.69 19.88 -3.14
N TRP A 3 8.38 20.68 -4.16
CA TRP A 3 8.61 22.14 -4.19
C TRP A 3 7.98 22.90 -3.01
N TYR A 4 6.88 22.37 -2.46
CA TYR A 4 6.16 22.96 -1.33
C TYR A 4 6.19 22.07 -0.07
N ALA A 5 6.94 20.97 -0.11
CA ALA A 5 7.01 20.06 1.01
C ALA A 5 8.12 20.51 1.99
N PRO A 6 7.97 20.26 3.30
CA PRO A 6 9.04 20.48 4.26
C PRO A 6 10.33 19.78 3.83
N ALA A 7 11.50 20.31 4.22
CA ALA A 7 12.80 19.76 3.80
C ALA A 7 13.02 18.27 4.17
N HIS A 8 12.29 17.77 5.17
CA HIS A 8 12.35 16.37 5.60
C HIS A 8 11.33 15.46 4.87
N ALA A 9 10.48 16.01 4.00
CA ALA A 9 9.50 15.22 3.26
C ALA A 9 10.19 14.43 2.15
N GLN A 10 10.07 13.10 2.22
CA GLN A 10 10.58 12.21 1.19
C GLN A 10 9.56 12.02 0.06
N GLY A 11 10.05 11.90 -1.17
CA GLY A 11 9.22 11.53 -2.30
C GLY A 11 8.88 10.04 -2.28
N CYS A 12 7.66 9.69 -2.65
CA CYS A 12 7.25 8.33 -2.98
C CYS A 12 6.63 8.29 -4.38
N TYR A 13 6.64 7.12 -5.01
CA TYR A 13 6.12 6.98 -6.37
C TYR A 13 5.16 5.80 -6.46
N PHE A 14 3.87 6.09 -6.28
CA PHE A 14 2.76 5.17 -6.51
C PHE A 14 2.13 5.45 -7.87
N LYS A 15 2.13 4.47 -8.77
CA LYS A 15 1.64 4.64 -10.13
C LYS A 15 0.15 4.31 -10.20
N SER A 16 -0.67 5.28 -10.60
CA SER A 16 -2.13 5.11 -10.69
C SER A 16 -2.57 3.93 -11.59
N THR A 17 -1.78 3.60 -12.61
CA THR A 17 -2.09 2.47 -13.51
C THR A 17 -2.11 1.12 -12.79
N ASP A 18 -1.36 0.99 -11.69
CA ASP A 18 -1.24 -0.26 -10.93
C ASP A 18 -2.51 -0.53 -10.09
N GLY A 19 -3.41 0.45 -9.99
CA GLY A 19 -4.72 0.34 -9.36
C GLY A 19 -5.89 0.48 -10.33
N HIS A 20 -5.67 0.47 -11.65
CA HIS A 20 -6.76 0.58 -12.63
C HIS A 20 -7.70 -0.63 -12.55
N CYS A 21 -8.98 -0.43 -12.89
CA CYS A 21 -9.93 -1.53 -12.97
C CYS A 21 -9.41 -2.60 -13.96
N ASN A 22 -9.50 -3.88 -13.56
CA ASN A 22 -8.92 -5.03 -14.27
C ASN A 22 -7.38 -5.05 -14.35
N ASN A 23 -6.69 -4.08 -13.75
CA ASN A 23 -5.25 -4.02 -13.64
C ASN A 23 -4.83 -3.58 -12.23
N TRP A 24 -5.13 -4.44 -11.27
CA TRP A 24 -4.65 -4.31 -9.89
C TRP A 24 -3.37 -5.12 -9.74
N SER A 25 -2.29 -4.46 -9.36
CA SER A 25 -0.96 -5.06 -9.28
C SER A 25 -0.14 -4.47 -8.14
N PHE A 26 0.75 -5.29 -7.60
CA PHE A 26 1.80 -4.86 -6.68
C PHE A 26 3.11 -4.66 -7.45
N SER A 27 3.77 -3.52 -7.26
CA SER A 27 5.01 -3.21 -7.98
C SER A 27 6.23 -3.66 -7.18
N SER A 28 6.90 -4.71 -7.66
CA SER A 28 8.19 -5.18 -7.13
C SER A 28 9.36 -4.23 -7.41
N THR A 29 9.25 -3.37 -8.41
CA THR A 29 10.30 -2.39 -8.79
C THR A 29 10.14 -1.04 -8.10
N ARG A 30 8.92 -0.68 -7.71
CA ARG A 30 8.58 0.56 -6.98
C ARG A 30 8.09 0.22 -5.58
N LEU A 31 8.96 -0.41 -4.81
CA LEU A 31 8.57 -0.98 -3.54
C LEU A 31 8.16 0.08 -2.52
N ASN A 32 8.66 1.32 -2.62
CA ASN A 32 8.40 2.41 -1.67
C ASN A 32 8.64 2.03 -0.20
N ALA A 33 9.56 1.10 0.07
CA ALA A 33 9.80 0.57 1.42
C ALA A 33 10.30 1.64 2.40
N HIS A 34 10.97 2.68 1.91
CA HIS A 34 11.38 3.85 2.70
C HIS A 34 10.17 4.55 3.34
N VAL A 35 9.00 4.53 2.70
CA VAL A 35 7.76 5.08 3.28
C VAL A 35 7.33 4.28 4.50
N ALA A 36 7.37 2.95 4.42
CA ALA A 36 7.06 2.09 5.55
C ALA A 36 8.05 2.28 6.69
N LEU A 37 9.35 2.39 6.38
CA LEU A 37 10.41 2.62 7.36
C LEU A 37 10.26 3.97 8.08
N GLU A 38 10.01 5.05 7.33
CA GLU A 38 9.76 6.36 7.92
C GLU A 38 8.50 6.35 8.79
N ALA A 39 7.42 5.68 8.32
CA ALA A 39 6.20 5.53 9.10
C ALA A 39 6.46 4.78 10.42
N ALA A 40 7.16 3.64 10.38
CA ALA A 40 7.53 2.88 11.59
C ALA A 40 8.35 3.74 12.57
N SER A 41 9.37 4.45 12.06
CA SER A 41 10.26 5.27 12.89
C SER A 41 9.59 6.49 13.54
N ARG A 42 8.48 6.98 12.98
CA ARG A 42 7.78 8.21 13.42
C ARG A 42 6.38 7.97 13.97
N GLY A 43 5.91 6.72 14.01
CA GLY A 43 4.55 6.36 14.39
C GLY A 43 3.49 6.64 13.30
N GLY A 44 3.92 6.93 12.06
CA GLY A 44 3.05 7.12 10.91
C GLY A 44 3.64 8.06 9.86
N CYS A 45 2.97 8.14 8.70
CA CYS A 45 3.28 9.11 7.65
C CYS A 45 2.02 9.54 6.90
N VAL A 46 2.08 10.70 6.25
CA VAL A 46 1.01 11.19 5.36
C VAL A 46 1.51 11.15 3.93
N ILE A 47 0.78 10.45 3.06
CA ILE A 47 1.02 10.45 1.61
C ILE A 47 0.15 11.54 0.99
N VAL A 48 0.79 12.51 0.33
CA VAL A 48 0.11 13.60 -0.36
C VAL A 48 0.32 13.44 -1.86
N ASP A 49 -0.79 13.44 -2.61
CA ASP A 49 -0.72 13.51 -4.05
C ASP A 49 -0.46 14.96 -4.49
N ALA A 50 0.71 15.17 -5.10
CA ALA A 50 1.09 16.47 -5.66
C ALA A 50 0.67 16.62 -7.14
N THR A 51 -0.08 15.67 -7.70
CA THR A 51 -0.57 15.76 -9.09
C THR A 51 -1.81 16.63 -9.17
N GLY A 52 -1.79 17.65 -10.04
CA GLY A 52 -2.94 18.54 -10.28
C GLY A 52 -3.95 17.95 -11.28
N SER A 53 -4.28 16.66 -11.19
CA SER A 53 -5.16 16.02 -12.16
C SER A 53 -6.61 16.44 -11.97
N ASN A 54 -7.21 17.05 -13.00
CA ASN A 54 -8.64 17.41 -13.01
C ASN A 54 -9.55 16.26 -13.47
N VAL A 55 -8.99 15.10 -13.84
CA VAL A 55 -9.74 14.01 -14.48
C VAL A 55 -10.53 13.17 -13.48
N LYS A 56 -9.95 12.91 -12.30
CA LYS A 56 -10.60 12.16 -11.23
C LYS A 56 -10.45 12.91 -9.93
N ARG A 57 -11.54 13.03 -9.17
CA ARG A 57 -11.52 13.61 -7.81
C ARG A 57 -10.53 12.85 -6.90
N PHE A 58 -10.43 11.53 -7.07
CA PHE A 58 -9.47 10.69 -6.36
C PHE A 58 -8.71 9.82 -7.38
N PRO A 59 -7.37 9.90 -7.44
CA PRO A 59 -6.58 9.03 -8.32
C PRO A 59 -6.65 7.58 -7.83
N ASP A 60 -6.53 6.62 -8.75
CA ASP A 60 -6.49 5.20 -8.40
C ASP A 60 -5.25 4.87 -7.54
N ALA A 61 -4.19 5.69 -7.65
CA ALA A 61 -3.01 5.60 -6.78
C ALA A 61 -3.40 5.65 -5.29
N LEU A 62 -4.20 6.65 -4.88
CA LEU A 62 -4.64 6.78 -3.48
C LEU A 62 -5.80 5.83 -3.15
N ALA A 63 -6.71 5.60 -4.10
CA ALA A 63 -7.90 4.81 -3.82
C ALA A 63 -7.64 3.29 -3.79
N LYS A 64 -6.62 2.80 -4.49
CA LYS A 64 -6.35 1.36 -4.67
C LYS A 64 -4.88 0.98 -4.55
N THR A 65 -3.97 1.67 -5.25
CA THR A 65 -2.54 1.27 -5.26
C THR A 65 -1.89 1.37 -3.88
N VAL A 66 -2.07 2.49 -3.17
CA VAL A 66 -1.57 2.69 -1.80
C VAL A 66 -2.20 1.70 -0.81
N PRO A 67 -3.54 1.50 -0.79
CA PRO A 67 -4.15 0.46 0.04
C PRO A 67 -3.63 -0.95 -0.22
N ILE A 68 -3.45 -1.35 -1.48
CA ILE A 68 -2.87 -2.65 -1.85
C ILE A 68 -1.44 -2.77 -1.33
N TRP A 69 -0.62 -1.73 -1.52
CA TRP A 69 0.74 -1.69 -1.01
C TRP A 69 0.80 -1.82 0.52
N ALA A 70 -0.05 -1.07 1.24
CA ALA A 70 -0.10 -1.11 2.70
C ALA A 70 -0.51 -2.48 3.22
N ASP A 71 -1.51 -3.13 2.61
CA ASP A 71 -1.93 -4.49 2.97
C ASP A 71 -0.80 -5.51 2.77
N VAL A 72 -0.05 -5.43 1.68
CA VAL A 72 1.11 -6.31 1.42
C VAL A 72 2.20 -6.13 2.49
N PHE A 73 2.57 -4.88 2.81
CA PHE A 73 3.55 -4.61 3.87
C PHE A 73 3.07 -5.08 5.24
N ASN A 74 1.80 -4.83 5.58
CA ASN A 74 1.23 -5.27 6.85
C ASN A 74 1.26 -6.80 6.97
N ARG A 75 0.91 -7.53 5.90
CA ARG A 75 0.97 -9.00 5.87
C ARG A 75 2.40 -9.51 5.96
N ALA A 76 3.34 -8.87 5.26
CA ALA A 76 4.74 -9.23 5.33
C ALA A 76 5.31 -9.07 6.75
N CYS A 77 4.99 -7.95 7.43
CA CYS A 77 5.37 -7.75 8.83
C CYS A 77 4.72 -8.79 9.75
N ALA A 78 3.41 -9.06 9.58
CA ALA A 78 2.67 -10.05 10.36
C ALA A 78 3.28 -11.46 10.26
N ALA A 79 3.82 -11.83 9.10
CA ALA A 79 4.50 -13.12 8.90
C ALA A 79 5.78 -13.29 9.73
N THR A 80 6.32 -12.22 10.31
CA THR A 80 7.50 -12.25 11.19
C THR A 80 7.16 -12.22 12.69
N MET A 81 5.87 -12.07 13.02
CA MET A 81 5.38 -11.92 14.39
C MET A 81 4.90 -13.27 14.98
N SER A 82 4.62 -13.28 16.29
CA SER A 82 3.89 -14.38 16.92
C SER A 82 2.46 -14.46 16.33
N PRO A 83 1.80 -15.64 16.34
CA PRO A 83 0.42 -15.76 15.86
C PRO A 83 -0.57 -14.81 16.54
N GLU A 84 -0.42 -14.57 17.85
CA GLU A 84 -1.24 -13.64 18.61
C GLU A 84 -1.04 -12.19 18.20
N ASP A 85 0.21 -11.74 18.04
CA ASP A 85 0.53 -10.37 17.63
C ASP A 85 0.15 -10.13 16.16
N ALA A 86 0.39 -11.11 15.29
CA ALA A 86 0.00 -11.07 13.89
C ALA A 86 -1.52 -10.92 13.73
N SER A 87 -2.30 -11.63 14.55
CA SER A 87 -3.77 -11.53 14.55
C SER A 87 -4.25 -10.15 14.98
N ALA A 88 -3.65 -9.59 16.04
CA ALA A 88 -3.95 -8.25 16.51
C ALA A 88 -3.59 -7.18 15.45
N TRP A 89 -2.39 -7.29 14.86
CA TRP A 89 -1.88 -6.42 13.82
C TRP A 89 -2.76 -6.40 12.56
N MET A 90 -3.17 -7.58 12.10
CA MET A 90 -3.99 -7.73 10.88
C MET A 90 -5.49 -7.51 11.11
N SER A 91 -5.96 -7.39 12.35
CA SER A 91 -7.40 -7.24 12.66
C SER A 91 -8.13 -6.19 11.81
N PRO A 92 -7.55 -5.00 11.54
CA PRO A 92 -8.19 -3.98 10.70
C PRO A 92 -8.30 -4.34 9.20
N ALA A 93 -7.48 -5.29 8.72
CA ALA A 93 -7.32 -5.62 7.30
C ALA A 93 -7.38 -7.15 7.04
N LYS A 94 -8.05 -7.90 7.92
CA LYS A 94 -8.10 -9.38 7.85
C LYS A 94 -8.57 -9.88 6.47
N ASP A 95 -9.54 -9.18 5.88
CA ASP A 95 -10.21 -9.56 4.63
C ASP A 95 -9.53 -8.95 3.38
N GLY A 96 -8.38 -8.28 3.54
CA GLY A 96 -7.66 -7.62 2.44
C GLY A 96 -7.52 -6.11 2.63
N PRO A 97 -7.08 -5.39 1.58
CA PRO A 97 -6.77 -3.97 1.66
C PRO A 97 -7.98 -3.12 2.05
N PHE A 98 -7.74 -2.10 2.86
CA PHE A 98 -8.76 -1.13 3.25
C PHE A 98 -9.03 -0.14 2.10
N LEU A 99 -10.08 -0.43 1.33
CA LEU A 99 -10.47 0.34 0.15
C LEU A 99 -11.60 1.33 0.48
N PRO A 100 -11.60 2.53 -0.12
CA PRO A 100 -12.65 3.52 0.13
C PRO A 100 -14.07 3.03 -0.19
N HIS A 101 -15.06 3.60 0.50
CA HIS A 101 -16.47 3.20 0.36
C HIS A 101 -17.04 3.41 -1.05
N TRP A 102 -16.48 4.35 -1.84
CA TRP A 102 -16.90 4.60 -3.22
C TRP A 102 -16.37 3.58 -4.23
N ILE A 103 -15.47 2.68 -3.84
CA ILE A 103 -15.09 1.53 -4.67
C ILE A 103 -16.19 0.48 -4.52
N SER A 104 -16.71 -0.01 -5.66
CA SER A 104 -17.78 -1.02 -5.66
C SER A 104 -17.33 -2.32 -4.98
N ASP A 105 -18.26 -3.05 -4.35
CA ASP A 105 -17.93 -4.30 -3.65
C ASP A 105 -17.42 -5.38 -4.61
N ASN A 106 -17.90 -5.39 -5.86
CA ASN A 106 -17.39 -6.29 -6.89
C ASN A 106 -15.90 -6.02 -7.19
N GLU A 107 -15.51 -4.75 -7.28
CA GLU A 107 -14.11 -4.37 -7.46
C GLU A 107 -13.27 -4.69 -6.21
N LYS A 108 -13.78 -4.41 -5.00
CA LYS A 108 -13.11 -4.80 -3.75
C LYS A 108 -12.85 -6.30 -3.71
N ASN A 109 -13.85 -7.11 -4.02
CA ASN A 109 -13.73 -8.57 -4.03
C ASN A 109 -12.73 -9.05 -5.09
N SER A 110 -12.72 -8.42 -6.25
CA SER A 110 -11.75 -8.71 -7.32
C SER A 110 -10.31 -8.38 -6.92
N ILE A 111 -10.10 -7.32 -6.14
CA ILE A 111 -8.79 -6.96 -5.56
C ILE A 111 -8.39 -7.96 -4.47
N ARG A 112 -9.30 -8.30 -3.55
CA ARG A 112 -9.06 -9.25 -2.46
C ARG A 112 -8.66 -10.62 -2.98
N ALA A 113 -9.31 -11.09 -4.04
CA ALA A 113 -8.96 -12.35 -4.71
C ALA A 113 -7.55 -12.39 -5.31
N ARG A 114 -6.84 -11.25 -5.38
CA ARG A 114 -5.48 -11.14 -5.91
C ARG A 114 -4.41 -10.96 -4.83
N VAL A 115 -4.78 -10.89 -3.55
CA VAL A 115 -3.85 -10.65 -2.45
C VAL A 115 -2.68 -11.66 -2.46
N ASP A 116 -2.95 -12.94 -2.70
CA ASP A 116 -1.90 -13.97 -2.77
C ASP A 116 -0.88 -13.69 -3.88
N SER A 117 -1.34 -13.20 -5.04
CA SER A 117 -0.44 -12.82 -6.15
C SER A 117 0.41 -11.59 -5.82
N PHE A 118 -0.12 -10.66 -5.00
CA PHE A 118 0.62 -9.51 -4.53
C PHE A 118 1.70 -9.92 -3.53
N MET A 119 1.38 -10.83 -2.61
CA MET A 119 2.34 -11.41 -1.66
C MET A 119 3.45 -12.18 -2.39
N ALA A 120 3.11 -13.03 -3.35
CA ALA A 120 4.11 -13.73 -4.16
C ALA A 120 5.05 -12.75 -4.90
N SER A 121 4.52 -11.63 -5.38
CA SER A 121 5.32 -10.57 -6.02
C SER A 121 6.26 -9.87 -5.04
N PHE A 122 5.83 -9.69 -3.78
CA PHE A 122 6.65 -9.13 -2.70
C PHE A 122 7.77 -10.07 -2.28
N GLU A 123 7.45 -11.34 -2.04
CA GLU A 123 8.40 -12.38 -1.62
C GLU A 123 9.53 -12.57 -2.64
N ALA A 124 9.21 -12.44 -3.94
CA ALA A 124 10.19 -12.48 -5.02
C ALA A 124 11.27 -11.38 -4.92
N VAL A 125 10.96 -10.25 -4.27
CA VAL A 125 11.92 -9.15 -4.04
C VAL A 125 12.91 -9.47 -2.91
N LYS A 126 12.54 -10.40 -2.00
CA LYS A 126 13.34 -10.76 -0.81
C LYS A 126 13.69 -9.56 0.07
N TYR A 127 12.77 -8.60 0.18
CA TYR A 127 12.93 -7.45 1.06
C TYR A 127 12.78 -7.87 2.53
N ASP A 128 13.71 -7.45 3.39
CA ASP A 128 13.66 -7.73 4.83
C ASP A 128 12.80 -6.69 5.55
N VAL A 129 11.67 -7.14 6.10
CA VAL A 129 10.71 -6.29 6.83
C VAL A 129 10.99 -6.19 8.32
N ARG A 130 11.95 -6.93 8.88
CA ARG A 130 12.28 -6.87 10.31
C ARG A 130 12.69 -5.48 10.84
N PRO A 131 13.24 -4.56 10.02
CA PRO A 131 13.48 -3.19 10.46
C PRO A 131 12.23 -2.31 10.63
N LEU A 132 11.05 -2.81 10.25
CA LEU A 132 9.77 -2.10 10.31
C LEU A 132 9.00 -2.36 11.60
#